data_AF-A0A4Q5QG07-F1
#
_entry.id   AF-A0A4Q5QG07-F1
#
_cell.length_a   1.000
_cell.length_b   1.000
_cell.length_c   1.000
_cell.angle_alpha   90.00
_cell.angle_beta   90.00
_cell.angle_gamma   90.00
#
_symmetry.space_group_name_H-M   'P 1'
#
loop_
_entity.id
_entity.type
_entity.pdbx_description
1 polymer ?
#
loop_
_entity_poly.entity_id
_entity_poly.type
_entity_poly.pdbx_seq_one_letter_code
_entity_poly.pdbx_strand_id
1 'polypeptide(L)' 'MQPVIVYPENKEQLNAIKAVMKAMKIGFEQQSTIYPNKVLDGVAESLKQADAEQLLPYTNVQNMLNS' A
#
# COMPACT_ATOMS: atom_id res chain seq x y z
N MET A 1 19.89 10.05 19.84
CA MET A 1 19.89 9.96 18.36
C MET A 1 18.47 10.18 17.86
N GLN A 2 18.28 10.97 16.80
CA GLN A 2 16.97 11.21 16.19
C GLN A 2 16.89 10.44 14.86
N PRO A 3 15.78 9.75 14.55
CA PRO A 3 15.62 9.06 13.29
C PRO A 3 15.39 10.07 12.14
N VAL A 4 15.95 9.77 10.96
CA VAL A 4 15.70 10.52 9.74
C VAL A 4 14.72 9.72 8.88
N ILE A 5 13.56 10.32 8.57
CA ILE A 5 12.56 9.74 7.67
C ILE A 5 12.78 10.34 6.28
N VAL A 6 12.88 9.48 5.26
CA VAL A 6 13.17 9.89 3.88
C VAL A 6 12.00 9.49 2.98
N TYR A 7 11.50 10.42 2.17
CA TYR A 7 10.37 10.22 1.25
C TYR A 7 10.83 10.40 -0.21
N PRO A 8 11.23 9.32 -0.90
CA PRO A 8 11.55 9.39 -2.33
C PRO A 8 10.29 9.62 -3.17
N GLU A 9 10.39 10.51 -4.15
CA GLU A 9 9.27 10.87 -5.03
C GLU A 9 9.05 9.86 -6.15
N ASN A 10 10.06 9.03 -6.46
CA ASN A 10 10.01 8.05 -7.55
C ASN A 10 10.87 6.80 -7.27
N LYS A 11 10.72 5.80 -8.14
CA LYS A 11 11.42 4.50 -8.03
C LYS A 11 12.94 4.63 -8.13
N GLU A 12 13.45 5.55 -8.95
CA GLU A 12 14.90 5.74 -9.13
C GLU A 12 15.54 6.33 -7.88
N GLN A 13 14.93 7.35 -7.28
CA GLN A 13 15.38 7.94 -6.01
C GLN A 13 15.37 6.91 -4.89
N LEU A 14 14.31 6.09 -4.78
CA LEU A 14 14.24 5.01 -3.80
C LEU A 14 15.40 4.02 -3.97
N ASN A 15 15.72 3.63 -5.20
CA ASN A 15 16.81 2.71 -5.48
C ASN A 15 18.18 3.31 -5.17
N ALA A 16 18.40 4.58 -5.46
CA ALA A 16 19.63 5.29 -5.13
C ALA A 16 19.84 5.35 -3.60
N ILE A 17 18.80 5.70 -2.84
CA ILE A 17 18.86 5.74 -1.38
C ILE A 17 19.15 4.35 -0.81
N LYS A 18 18.49 3.31 -1.32
CA LYS A 18 18.76 1.91 -0.91
C LYS A 18 20.22 1.51 -1.16
N ALA A 19 20.81 1.91 -2.28
CA ALA A 19 22.19 1.61 -2.60
C ALA A 19 23.17 2.30 -1.62
N VAL A 20 22.93 3.59 -1.31
CA VAL A 20 23.72 4.36 -0.34
C VAL A 20 23.62 3.74 1.06
N MET A 21 22.40 3.45 1.52
CA MET A 21 22.17 2.82 2.83
C MET A 21 22.87 1.46 2.94
N LYS A 22 22.80 0.64 1.88
CA LYS A 22 23.49 -0.66 1.81
C LYS A 22 25.01 -0.51 1.86
N ALA A 23 25.58 0.46 1.14
CA ALA A 23 27.02 0.75 1.18
C ALA A 23 27.50 1.18 2.57
N MET A 24 26.67 1.94 3.29
CA MET A 24 26.92 2.35 4.66
C MET A 24 26.64 1.25 5.71
N LYS A 25 26.23 0.06 5.29
CA LYS A 25 25.81 -1.06 6.17
C LYS A 25 24.72 -0.66 7.18
N ILE A 26 23.87 0.29 6.80
CA ILE A 26 22.72 0.69 7.61
C ILE A 26 21.62 -0.36 7.38
N GLY A 27 21.25 -1.07 8.44
CA GLY A 27 20.07 -1.93 8.43
C GLY A 27 18.82 -1.07 8.28
N PHE A 28 18.02 -1.31 7.25
CA PHE A 28 16.71 -0.69 7.11
C PHE A 28 15.64 -1.74 7.40
N GLU A 29 14.72 -1.40 8.30
CA GLU A 29 13.49 -2.17 8.49
C GLU A 29 12.51 -1.70 7.42
N GLN A 30 12.35 -2.50 6.37
CA GLN A 30 11.16 -2.36 5.54
C GLN A 30 10.00 -2.78 6.43
N GLN A 31 9.20 -1.82 6.89
CA GLN A 31 7.92 -2.12 7.51
C GLN A 31 7.09 -2.83 6.45
N SER A 32 7.16 -4.16 6.42
CA SER A 32 6.15 -4.96 5.76
C SER A 32 4.90 -4.73 6.60
N THR A 33 4.05 -3.82 6.17
CA THR A 33 2.70 -3.73 6.71
C THR A 33 2.06 -5.09 6.46
N ILE A 34 2.07 -5.95 7.48
CA ILE A 34 1.29 -7.17 7.48
C ILE A 34 -0.16 -6.68 7.59
N TYR A 35 -0.82 -6.54 6.44
CA TYR A 35 -2.23 -6.18 6.42
C TYR A 35 -3.02 -7.32 7.09
N PRO A 36 -4.02 -7.01 7.93
CA PRO A 36 -4.91 -8.05 8.46
C PRO A 36 -5.52 -8.83 7.31
N ASN A 37 -5.67 -10.16 7.46
CA ASN A 37 -6.20 -11.03 6.41
C ASN A 37 -7.52 -10.51 5.83
N LYS A 38 -8.41 -9.97 6.68
CA LYS A 38 -9.68 -9.37 6.26
C LYS A 38 -9.52 -8.25 5.19
N VAL A 39 -8.44 -7.48 5.26
CA VAL A 39 -8.15 -6.43 4.27
C VAL A 39 -7.70 -7.06 2.96
N LEU A 40 -6.81 -8.07 3.02
CA LEU A 40 -6.35 -8.79 1.84
C LEU A 40 -7.50 -9.52 1.13
N ASP A 41 -8.36 -10.17 1.91
CA ASP A 41 -9.54 -10.90 1.43
C ASP A 41 -10.53 -9.95 0.74
N GLY A 42 -10.83 -8.80 1.37
CA GLY A 42 -11.73 -7.80 0.81
C GLY A 42 -11.22 -7.18 -0.50
N VAL A 43 -9.90 -6.95 -0.61
CA VAL A 43 -9.29 -6.50 -1.87
C VAL A 43 -9.39 -7.58 -2.95
N ALA A 44 -9.08 -8.84 -2.61
CA ALA A 44 -9.18 -9.95 -3.55
C ALA A 44 -10.62 -10.17 -4.05
N GLU A 45 -11.62 -10.02 -3.18
CA GLU A 45 -13.03 -10.10 -3.53
C GLU A 45 -13.45 -8.93 -4.44
N SER A 46 -13.02 -7.71 -4.12
CA SER A 46 -13.33 -6.51 -4.90
C SER A 46 -12.77 -6.62 -6.33
N LEU A 47 -11.59 -7.21 -6.51
CA LEU A 47 -11.02 -7.46 -7.84
C LEU A 47 -11.87 -8.45 -8.64
N LYS A 48 -12.36 -9.53 -8.02
CA LYS A 48 -13.27 -10.49 -8.68
C LYS A 48 -14.60 -9.86 -9.07
N GLN A 49 -15.15 -8.98 -8.23
CA GLN A 49 -16.38 -8.24 -8.53
C GLN A 49 -16.18 -7.29 -9.71
N ALA A 50 -15.03 -6.64 -9.81
CA ALA A 50 -14.68 -5.79 -10.95
C ALA A 50 -14.59 -6.60 -12.26
N ASP A 51 -13.92 -7.76 -12.24
CA ASP A 51 -13.81 -8.65 -13.40
C ASP A 51 -15.18 -9.20 -13.83
N ALA A 52 -16.11 -9.36 -12.89
CA ALA A 52 -17.48 -9.82 -13.14
C ALA A 52 -18.46 -8.68 -13.48
N GLU A 53 -17.97 -7.45 -13.69
CA GLU A 53 -18.77 -6.23 -13.93
C GLU A 53 -19.79 -5.91 -12.80
N GLN A 54 -19.58 -6.44 -11.60
CA GLN A 54 -20.40 -6.22 -10.40
C GLN A 54 -19.91 -4.99 -9.64
N LEU A 55 -19.82 -3.85 -10.33
CA LEU A 55 -19.34 -2.60 -9.78
C LEU A 55 -20.50 -1.72 -9.31
N LEU A 56 -20.53 -1.41 -8.02
CA LEU A 56 -21.43 -0.38 -7.50
C LEU A 56 -20.72 0.98 -7.53
N PRO A 57 -21.20 1.96 -8.32
CA PRO A 57 -20.61 3.29 -8.34
C PRO A 57 -20.80 3.94 -6.98
N TYR A 58 -19.70 4.25 -6.30
CA TYR A 58 -19.77 5.00 -5.06
C TYR A 58 -20.18 6.45 -5.36
N THR A 59 -21.41 6.79 -5.00
CA THR A 59 -21.96 8.14 -5.16
C THR A 59 -22.10 8.84 -3.82
N ASN A 60 -22.51 8.13 -2.77
CA ASN A 60 -22.57 8.60 -1.40
C ASN A 60 -22.66 7.41 -0.40
N VAL A 61 -22.52 7.71 0.89
CA VAL A 61 -22.62 6.71 1.98
C VAL A 61 -24.03 6.12 2.11
N GLN A 62 -25.08 6.87 1.75
CA GLN A 62 -26.46 6.37 1.84
C GLN A 62 -26.72 5.19 0.91
N ASN A 63 -26.09 5.17 -0.26
CA ASN A 63 -26.18 4.04 -1.19
C ASN A 63 -25.64 2.75 -0.56
N MET A 64 -24.61 2.82 0.28
CA MET A 64 -24.05 1.63 0.96
C MET A 64 -24.96 1.07 2.06
N LEU A 65 -25.80 1.91 2.67
CA LEU A 65 -26.68 1.52 3.77
C LEU A 65 -28.01 0.92 3.29
N ASN A 66 -28.36 1.17 2.03
CA ASN A 66 -29.62 0.76 1.41
C ASN A 66 -29.45 -0.35 0.36
N SER A 67 -28.25 -0.95 0.26
CA SER A 67 -27.93 -2.05 -0.67
C SER A 67 -28.21 -3.42 -0.04
#